data_AF-A0A3C1FJC8-F1
#
_entry.id   AF-A0A3C1FJC8-F1
#
_cell.length_a   1.000
_cell.length_b   1.000
_cell.length_c   1.000
_cell.angle_alpha   90.00
_cell.angle_beta   90.00
_cell.angle_gamma   90.00
#
_symmetry.space_group_name_H-M   'P 1'
#
loop_
_entity.id
_entity.type
_entity.pdbx_description
1 polymer ?
#
loop_
_entity_poly.entity_id
_entity_poly.type
_entity_poly.pdbx_seq_one_letter_code
_entity_poly.pdbx_strand_id
1 'polypeptide(L)'
;LFGTTPFLTRLLLRHPEHYLQIAKDGPDKVMQQIATLLRNTPSPGIDADSLGKTLRELRAQAALTIAIADISGHWTLQQVTRALSDFAQQILQCAIDGLLLIAGAAGEIELTDPKNPSDHCGYVLLGMGKLGAGELNYSSDVDLIALYDPDRCAYSGKRSLRDFQIRFTQKLVKLLQDFTEDGYVFRTDLRLRPDPAATPVALPIEAAETYYESVGKGWERAAMIKARPIAGDIAVGQAFLQHIRPFIWRKSLDFAAIHDVNNMIGLIHSHHGHDAIRIA
;
A
#
# COMPACT_ATOMS: atom_id res chain seq x y z
N LEU A 1 -26.78 2.68 12.22
CA LEU A 1 -26.26 2.92 10.85
C LEU A 1 -26.70 4.30 10.33
N PHE A 2 -27.98 4.52 10.03
CA PHE A 2 -28.42 5.78 9.40
C PHE A 2 -28.30 7.05 10.26
N GLY A 3 -28.35 6.94 11.59
CA GLY A 3 -28.30 8.09 12.50
C GLY A 3 -26.90 8.52 12.96
N THR A 4 -25.85 7.74 12.69
CA THR A 4 -24.52 7.92 13.32
C THR A 4 -23.39 8.17 12.33
N THR A 5 -23.55 7.80 11.04
CA THR A 5 -22.43 7.84 10.08
C THR A 5 -22.91 8.17 8.66
N PRO A 6 -22.83 9.45 8.22
CA PRO A 6 -23.22 9.88 6.87
C PRO A 6 -22.50 9.14 5.73
N PHE A 7 -21.26 8.69 5.98
CA PHE A 7 -20.50 7.87 5.04
C PHE A 7 -21.16 6.50 4.78
N LEU A 8 -21.50 5.76 5.84
CA LEU A 8 -22.14 4.44 5.72
C LEU A 8 -23.55 4.55 5.15
N THR A 9 -24.30 5.60 5.51
CA THR A 9 -25.60 5.89 4.91
C THR A 9 -25.49 5.99 3.39
N ARG A 10 -24.52 6.76 2.87
CA ARG A 10 -24.31 6.88 1.42
C ARG A 10 -23.91 5.57 0.77
N LEU A 11 -23.02 4.79 1.39
CA LEU A 11 -22.62 3.48 0.87
C LEU A 11 -23.79 2.49 0.80
N LEU A 12 -24.60 2.43 1.85
CA LEU A 12 -25.75 1.54 1.92
C LEU A 12 -26.81 1.92 0.89
N LEU A 13 -27.11 3.21 0.73
CA LEU A 13 -28.05 3.68 -0.30
C LEU A 13 -27.56 3.40 -1.72
N ARG A 14 -26.24 3.37 -1.93
CA ARG A 14 -25.62 3.07 -3.21
C ARG A 14 -25.57 1.57 -3.52
N HIS A 15 -25.43 0.73 -2.48
CA HIS A 15 -25.27 -0.72 -2.60
C HIS A 15 -26.22 -1.50 -1.65
N PRO A 16 -27.54 -1.35 -1.79
CA PRO A 16 -28.51 -2.00 -0.90
C PRO A 16 -28.45 -3.53 -0.99
N GLU A 17 -28.18 -4.07 -2.18
CA GLU A 17 -27.99 -5.50 -2.42
C GLU A 17 -26.79 -6.07 -1.64
N HIS A 18 -25.70 -5.31 -1.55
CA HIS A 18 -24.50 -5.71 -0.81
C HIS A 18 -24.78 -5.80 0.69
N TYR A 19 -25.58 -4.87 1.22
CA TYR A 19 -26.01 -4.94 2.62
C TYR A 19 -26.82 -6.22 2.91
N LEU A 20 -27.75 -6.58 2.04
CA LEU A 20 -28.53 -7.82 2.17
C LEU A 20 -27.63 -9.05 2.12
N GLN A 21 -26.59 -9.03 1.27
CA GLN A 21 -25.60 -10.09 1.20
C GLN A 21 -24.81 -10.22 2.51
N ILE A 22 -24.34 -9.10 3.10
CA ILE A 22 -23.68 -9.12 4.42
C ILE A 22 -24.61 -9.71 5.48
N ALA A 23 -25.87 -9.30 5.51
CA ALA A 23 -26.85 -9.82 6.47
C ALA A 23 -27.12 -11.33 6.31
N LYS A 24 -27.04 -11.85 5.07
CA LYS A 24 -27.29 -13.27 4.76
C LYS A 24 -26.07 -14.16 5.00
N ASP A 25 -24.92 -13.74 4.50
CA ASP A 25 -23.70 -14.56 4.40
C ASP A 25 -22.69 -14.28 5.53
N GLY A 26 -22.84 -13.15 6.24
CA GLY A 26 -21.90 -12.68 7.24
C GLY A 26 -20.67 -11.97 6.65
N PRO A 27 -20.00 -11.10 7.41
CA PRO A 27 -18.92 -10.26 6.90
C PRO A 27 -17.68 -11.07 6.48
N ASP A 28 -17.38 -12.18 7.15
CA ASP A 28 -16.23 -13.04 6.83
C ASP A 28 -16.32 -13.62 5.41
N LYS A 29 -17.49 -14.18 5.06
CA LYS A 29 -17.73 -14.77 3.73
C LYS A 29 -17.78 -13.70 2.64
N VAL A 30 -18.37 -12.54 2.94
CA VAL A 30 -18.40 -11.41 2.01
C VAL A 30 -16.99 -10.89 1.72
N MET A 31 -16.13 -10.75 2.72
CA MET A 31 -14.74 -10.36 2.48
C MET A 31 -13.96 -11.39 1.67
N GLN A 32 -14.22 -12.69 1.86
CA GLN A 32 -13.62 -13.74 1.02
C GLN A 32 -14.08 -13.66 -0.44
N GLN A 33 -15.36 -13.32 -0.67
CA GLN A 33 -15.89 -13.08 -2.02
C GLN A 33 -15.23 -11.86 -2.67
N ILE A 34 -15.12 -10.75 -1.95
CA ILE A 34 -14.40 -9.54 -2.41
C ILE A 34 -12.95 -9.87 -2.76
N ALA A 35 -12.24 -10.60 -1.89
CA ALA A 35 -10.86 -11.03 -2.15
C ALA A 35 -10.75 -11.89 -3.43
N THR A 36 -11.75 -12.72 -3.69
CA THR A 36 -11.81 -13.54 -4.92
C THR A 36 -12.06 -12.69 -6.15
N LEU A 37 -12.97 -11.71 -6.07
CA LEU A 37 -13.22 -10.75 -7.13
C LEU A 37 -11.98 -9.92 -7.45
N LEU A 38 -11.25 -9.43 -6.44
CA LEU A 38 -9.98 -8.72 -6.63
C LEU A 38 -8.95 -9.59 -7.35
N ARG A 39 -8.77 -10.86 -6.96
CA ARG A 39 -7.82 -11.75 -7.64
C ARG A 39 -8.17 -12.01 -9.11
N ASN A 40 -9.46 -12.00 -9.45
CA ASN A 40 -9.93 -12.28 -10.81
C ASN A 40 -10.15 -11.01 -11.66
N THR A 41 -10.03 -9.82 -11.07
CA THR A 41 -10.22 -8.54 -11.76
C THR A 41 -9.13 -8.29 -12.81
N PRO A 42 -7.83 -8.52 -12.53
CA PRO A 42 -6.79 -8.43 -13.55
C PRO A 42 -6.99 -9.54 -14.59
N SER A 43 -7.40 -9.16 -15.80
CA SER A 43 -7.58 -10.08 -16.91
C SER A 43 -7.03 -9.48 -18.21
N PRO A 44 -6.52 -10.30 -19.15
CA PRO A 44 -6.05 -9.80 -20.45
C PRO A 44 -7.10 -8.92 -21.15
N GLY A 45 -6.70 -7.75 -21.61
CA GLY A 45 -7.58 -6.78 -22.28
C GLY A 45 -8.30 -5.79 -21.36
N ILE A 46 -8.09 -5.85 -20.04
CA ILE A 46 -8.60 -4.82 -19.13
C ILE A 46 -8.00 -3.45 -19.46
N ASP A 47 -8.83 -2.41 -19.46
CA ASP A 47 -8.40 -1.02 -19.59
C ASP A 47 -8.32 -0.31 -18.23
N ALA A 48 -7.62 0.81 -18.18
CA ALA A 48 -7.36 1.52 -16.93
C ALA A 48 -8.64 2.11 -16.28
N ASP A 49 -9.64 2.49 -17.09
CA ASP A 49 -10.87 3.10 -16.59
C ASP A 49 -11.76 2.02 -15.95
N SER A 50 -11.94 0.89 -16.64
CA SER A 50 -12.67 -0.29 -16.13
C SER A 50 -12.02 -0.87 -14.87
N LEU A 51 -10.68 -0.96 -14.85
CA LEU A 51 -9.93 -1.34 -13.65
C LEU A 51 -10.23 -0.36 -12.51
N GLY A 52 -10.04 0.94 -12.74
CA GLY A 52 -10.25 1.96 -11.72
C GLY A 52 -11.67 1.98 -11.15
N LYS A 53 -12.69 1.80 -11.98
CA LYS A 53 -14.08 1.68 -11.55
C LYS A 53 -14.27 0.48 -10.62
N THR A 54 -13.82 -0.70 -11.05
CA THR A 54 -13.94 -1.95 -10.29
C THR A 54 -13.26 -1.86 -8.93
N LEU A 55 -12.05 -1.28 -8.86
CA LEU A 55 -11.34 -1.10 -7.58
C LEU A 55 -12.12 -0.19 -6.61
N ARG A 56 -12.73 0.89 -7.10
CA ARG A 56 -13.53 1.81 -6.27
C ARG A 56 -14.80 1.15 -5.75
N GLU A 57 -15.50 0.39 -6.58
CA GLU A 57 -16.68 -0.39 -6.19
C GLU A 57 -16.34 -1.43 -5.12
N LEU A 58 -15.27 -2.21 -5.32
CA LEU A 58 -14.83 -3.21 -4.33
C LEU A 58 -14.35 -2.55 -3.03
N ARG A 59 -13.72 -1.37 -3.09
CA ARG A 59 -13.37 -0.57 -1.91
C ARG A 59 -14.61 -0.12 -1.14
N ALA A 60 -15.64 0.34 -1.84
CA ALA A 60 -16.90 0.76 -1.23
C ALA A 60 -17.58 -0.41 -0.50
N GLN A 61 -17.65 -1.58 -1.15
CA GLN A 61 -18.20 -2.82 -0.60
C GLN A 61 -17.40 -3.32 0.63
N ALA A 62 -16.07 -3.34 0.55
CA ALA A 62 -15.22 -3.73 1.65
C ALA A 62 -15.37 -2.78 2.85
N ALA A 63 -15.35 -1.47 2.61
CA ALA A 63 -15.55 -0.47 3.67
C ALA A 63 -16.90 -0.64 4.39
N LEU A 64 -17.97 -0.90 3.64
CA LEU A 64 -19.30 -1.17 4.20
C LEU A 64 -19.30 -2.46 5.04
N THR A 65 -18.72 -3.52 4.51
CA THR A 65 -18.63 -4.84 5.18
C THR A 65 -17.88 -4.77 6.49
N ILE A 66 -16.68 -4.18 6.46
CA ILE A 66 -15.82 -4.02 7.63
C ILE A 66 -16.50 -3.15 8.69
N ALA A 67 -17.11 -2.03 8.28
CA ALA A 67 -17.79 -1.13 9.22
C ALA A 67 -19.04 -1.75 9.85
N ILE A 68 -19.78 -2.58 9.12
CA ILE A 68 -20.92 -3.31 9.70
C ILE A 68 -20.42 -4.33 10.71
N ALA A 69 -19.37 -5.09 10.40
CA ALA A 69 -18.78 -6.06 11.32
C ALA A 69 -18.28 -5.42 12.62
N ASP A 70 -17.65 -4.24 12.51
CA ASP A 70 -17.18 -3.42 13.63
C ASP A 70 -18.35 -2.91 14.50
N ILE A 71 -19.31 -2.18 13.91
CA ILE A 71 -20.43 -1.55 14.65
C ILE A 71 -21.37 -2.58 15.28
N SER A 72 -21.52 -3.76 14.65
CA SER A 72 -22.33 -4.86 15.19
C SER A 72 -21.62 -5.64 16.29
N GLY A 73 -20.33 -5.38 16.54
CA GLY A 73 -19.51 -6.13 17.49
C GLY A 73 -19.16 -7.56 17.03
N HIS A 74 -19.37 -7.88 15.76
CA HIS A 74 -19.04 -9.20 15.18
C HIS A 74 -17.54 -9.41 15.03
N TRP A 75 -16.77 -8.33 14.81
CA TRP A 75 -15.32 -8.36 14.78
C TRP A 75 -14.71 -7.54 15.93
N THR A 76 -13.60 -8.03 16.47
CA THR A 76 -12.75 -7.27 17.39
C THR A 76 -12.00 -6.16 16.65
N LEU A 77 -11.48 -5.18 17.39
CA LEU A 77 -10.63 -4.13 16.82
C LEU A 77 -9.46 -4.71 16.02
N GLN A 78 -8.81 -5.77 16.51
CA GLN A 78 -7.71 -6.43 15.82
C GLN A 78 -8.15 -7.07 14.50
N GLN A 79 -9.35 -7.66 14.45
CA GLN A 79 -9.90 -8.22 13.21
C GLN A 79 -10.21 -7.10 12.21
N VAL A 80 -10.76 -5.97 12.67
CA VAL A 80 -11.07 -4.81 11.82
C VAL A 80 -9.80 -4.21 11.22
N THR A 81 -8.78 -3.91 12.04
CA THR A 81 -7.53 -3.32 11.53
C THR A 81 -6.80 -4.27 10.60
N ARG A 82 -6.81 -5.57 10.91
CA ARG A 82 -6.26 -6.59 10.02
C ARG A 82 -7.01 -6.68 8.69
N ALA A 83 -8.33 -6.67 8.71
CA ALA A 83 -9.15 -6.72 7.50
C ALA A 83 -8.92 -5.49 6.60
N LEU A 84 -8.79 -4.30 7.19
CA LEU A 84 -8.45 -3.07 6.46
C LEU A 84 -7.06 -3.18 5.79
N SER A 85 -6.06 -3.67 6.53
CA SER A 85 -4.70 -3.87 6.00
C SER A 85 -4.62 -4.93 4.91
N ASP A 86 -5.27 -6.07 5.11
CA ASP A 86 -5.28 -7.17 4.13
C ASP A 86 -6.03 -6.77 2.87
N PHE A 87 -7.14 -6.03 3.00
CA PHE A 87 -7.85 -5.48 1.86
C PHE A 87 -6.99 -4.47 1.08
N ALA A 88 -6.31 -3.55 1.77
CA ALA A 88 -5.41 -2.58 1.14
C ALA A 88 -4.26 -3.29 0.39
N GLN A 89 -3.72 -4.37 0.96
CA GLN A 89 -2.71 -5.19 0.29
C GLN A 89 -3.27 -5.83 -1.00
N GLN A 90 -4.45 -6.45 -0.93
CA GLN A 90 -5.06 -7.15 -2.07
C GLN A 90 -5.40 -6.21 -3.23
N ILE A 91 -5.90 -5.00 -2.93
CA ILE A 91 -6.28 -4.05 -3.97
C ILE A 91 -5.08 -3.36 -4.61
N LEU A 92 -3.98 -3.16 -3.86
CA LEU A 92 -2.70 -2.71 -4.43
C LEU A 92 -2.11 -3.76 -5.36
N GLN A 93 -2.17 -5.04 -4.97
CA GLN A 93 -1.77 -6.17 -5.82
C GLN A 93 -2.60 -6.21 -7.10
N CYS A 94 -3.93 -6.17 -6.99
CA CYS A 94 -4.85 -6.11 -8.12
C CYS A 94 -4.56 -4.93 -9.06
N ALA A 95 -4.27 -3.74 -8.51
CA ALA A 95 -3.95 -2.56 -9.29
C ALA A 95 -2.63 -2.72 -10.07
N ILE A 96 -1.60 -3.28 -9.42
CA ILE A 96 -0.31 -3.56 -10.08
C ILE A 96 -0.50 -4.59 -11.20
N ASP A 97 -1.16 -5.72 -10.93
CA ASP A 97 -1.37 -6.77 -11.92
C ASP A 97 -2.15 -6.25 -13.13
N GLY A 98 -3.20 -5.46 -12.91
CA GLY A 98 -3.97 -4.83 -13.98
C GLY A 98 -3.13 -3.86 -14.82
N LEU A 99 -2.31 -3.02 -14.18
CA LEU A 99 -1.41 -2.10 -14.91
C LEU A 99 -0.29 -2.82 -15.65
N LEU A 100 0.23 -3.93 -15.13
CA LEU A 100 1.22 -4.77 -15.80
C LEU A 100 0.61 -5.44 -17.04
N LEU A 101 -0.63 -5.95 -16.95
CA LEU A 101 -1.35 -6.47 -18.13
C LEU A 101 -1.56 -5.40 -19.21
N ILE A 102 -1.91 -4.18 -18.82
CA ILE A 102 -2.05 -3.03 -19.75
C ILE A 102 -0.70 -2.72 -20.41
N ALA A 103 0.39 -2.68 -19.64
CA ALA A 103 1.73 -2.43 -20.17
C ALA A 103 2.22 -3.57 -21.10
N GLY A 104 1.91 -4.82 -20.77
CA GLY A 104 2.20 -5.99 -21.60
C GLY A 104 1.42 -5.96 -22.92
N ALA A 105 0.13 -5.62 -22.89
CA ALA A 105 -0.69 -5.46 -24.09
C ALA A 105 -0.21 -4.31 -25.00
N ALA A 106 0.40 -3.28 -24.42
CA ALA A 106 1.03 -2.19 -25.16
C ALA A 106 2.43 -2.55 -25.72
N GLY A 107 2.95 -3.75 -25.40
CA GLY A 107 4.30 -4.18 -25.79
C GLY A 107 5.42 -3.42 -25.09
N GLU A 108 5.17 -2.82 -23.92
CA GLU A 108 6.21 -2.14 -23.13
C GLU A 108 7.03 -3.12 -22.28
N ILE A 109 6.40 -4.22 -21.83
CA ILE A 109 7.02 -5.27 -21.01
C ILE A 109 6.63 -6.66 -21.51
N GLU A 110 7.50 -7.63 -21.29
CA GLU A 110 7.19 -9.05 -21.44
C GLU A 110 6.84 -9.64 -20.08
N LEU A 111 5.66 -10.25 -19.98
CA LEU A 111 5.20 -10.91 -18.75
C LEU A 111 5.60 -12.37 -18.77
N THR A 112 6.23 -12.85 -17.69
CA THR A 112 6.58 -14.27 -17.53
C THR A 112 5.34 -15.17 -17.54
N ASP A 113 4.30 -14.78 -16.80
CA ASP A 113 3.00 -15.44 -16.79
C ASP A 113 1.88 -14.39 -16.71
N PRO A 114 1.05 -14.21 -17.75
CA PRO A 114 -0.09 -13.30 -17.72
C PRO A 114 -1.14 -13.63 -16.64
N LYS A 115 -1.15 -14.85 -16.08
CA LYS A 115 -2.04 -15.19 -14.95
C LYS A 115 -1.48 -14.71 -13.61
N ASN A 116 -0.18 -14.44 -13.54
CA ASN A 116 0.50 -13.88 -12.38
C ASN A 116 1.42 -12.72 -12.85
N PRO A 117 0.86 -11.58 -13.32
CA PRO A 117 1.63 -10.54 -14.02
C PRO A 117 2.77 -9.94 -13.20
N SER A 118 2.58 -9.88 -11.87
CA SER A 118 3.58 -9.39 -10.93
C SER A 118 4.70 -10.38 -10.60
N ASP A 119 4.55 -11.65 -10.97
CA ASP A 119 5.60 -12.64 -10.75
C ASP A 119 6.79 -12.33 -11.66
N HIS A 120 7.97 -12.21 -11.06
CA HIS A 120 9.19 -11.80 -11.75
C HIS A 120 9.09 -10.47 -12.52
N CYS A 121 8.18 -9.55 -12.17
CA CYS A 121 8.05 -8.27 -12.88
C CYS A 121 9.13 -7.24 -12.47
N GLY A 122 9.87 -7.51 -11.39
CA GLY A 122 10.90 -6.64 -10.85
C GLY A 122 10.38 -5.40 -10.11
N TYR A 123 9.09 -5.08 -10.12
CA TYR A 123 8.52 -3.93 -9.40
C TYR A 123 7.85 -4.35 -8.10
N VAL A 124 8.12 -3.65 -6.99
CA VAL A 124 7.55 -3.96 -5.67
C VAL A 124 7.14 -2.70 -4.91
N LEU A 125 6.04 -2.82 -4.16
CA LEU A 125 5.65 -1.85 -3.15
C LEU A 125 5.98 -2.38 -1.75
N LEU A 126 6.71 -1.55 -0.99
CA LEU A 126 6.81 -1.70 0.45
C LEU A 126 5.67 -0.91 1.11
N GLY A 127 4.87 -1.60 1.91
CA GLY A 127 3.94 -0.98 2.84
C GLY A 127 4.71 -0.45 4.05
N MET A 128 4.46 0.81 4.39
CA MET A 128 5.11 1.51 5.50
C MET A 128 4.10 1.81 6.61
N GLY A 129 4.60 2.30 7.75
CA GLY A 129 3.75 2.76 8.85
C GLY A 129 2.71 1.73 9.28
N LYS A 130 1.44 2.15 9.35
CA LYS A 130 0.32 1.29 9.75
C LYS A 130 0.04 0.17 8.75
N LEU A 131 0.22 0.42 7.44
CA LEU A 131 0.02 -0.58 6.41
C LEU A 131 1.05 -1.70 6.51
N GLY A 132 2.33 -1.31 6.65
CA GLY A 132 3.43 -2.24 6.81
C GLY A 132 3.27 -3.14 8.05
N ALA A 133 2.84 -2.54 9.18
CA ALA A 133 2.56 -3.24 10.42
C ALA A 133 1.21 -4.00 10.47
N GLY A 134 0.36 -3.89 9.44
CA GLY A 134 -0.92 -4.61 9.40
C GLY A 134 -1.99 -4.07 10.35
N GLU A 135 -1.95 -2.77 10.64
CA GLU A 135 -2.78 -2.07 11.62
C GLU A 135 -3.48 -0.82 11.04
N LEU A 136 -3.94 -0.89 9.79
CA LEU A 136 -4.66 0.22 9.16
C LEU A 136 -5.96 0.58 9.91
N ASN A 137 -6.33 1.85 9.83
CA ASN A 137 -7.64 2.34 10.26
C ASN A 137 -8.42 2.94 9.08
N TYR A 138 -9.72 3.23 9.27
CA TYR A 138 -10.63 3.67 8.19
C TYR A 138 -10.20 4.92 7.42
N SER A 139 -9.43 5.81 8.05
CA SER A 139 -9.00 7.10 7.47
C SER A 139 -7.51 7.13 7.16
N SER A 140 -6.82 5.99 7.22
CA SER A 140 -5.38 5.93 6.98
C SER A 140 -5.06 6.14 5.51
N ASP A 141 -3.99 6.88 5.28
CA ASP A 141 -3.34 6.90 3.98
C ASP A 141 -2.53 5.62 3.82
N VAL A 142 -2.28 5.21 2.57
CA VAL A 142 -1.36 4.11 2.29
C VAL A 142 0.04 4.71 2.09
N ASP A 143 0.87 4.56 3.12
CA ASP A 143 2.28 4.94 3.06
C ASP A 143 3.07 3.87 2.30
N LEU A 144 3.68 4.24 1.18
CA LEU A 144 4.34 3.30 0.26
C LEU A 144 5.74 3.77 -0.13
N ILE A 145 6.62 2.80 -0.37
CA ILE A 145 7.87 3.00 -1.12
C ILE A 145 7.82 2.09 -2.33
N ALA A 146 7.98 2.65 -3.53
CA ALA A 146 8.06 1.90 -4.77
C ALA A 146 9.53 1.65 -5.14
N LEU A 147 9.89 0.38 -5.28
CA LEU A 147 11.21 -0.06 -5.67
C LEU A 147 11.11 -0.92 -6.93
N TYR A 148 12.18 -0.97 -7.71
CA TYR A 148 12.28 -1.93 -8.81
C TYR A 148 13.69 -2.49 -8.97
N ASP A 149 13.76 -3.74 -9.43
CA ASP A 149 14.98 -4.44 -9.79
C ASP A 149 15.16 -4.37 -11.32
N PRO A 150 16.15 -3.60 -11.83
CA PRO A 150 16.40 -3.49 -13.26
C PRO A 150 16.65 -4.84 -13.96
N ASP A 151 17.26 -5.80 -13.27
CA ASP A 151 17.68 -7.08 -13.85
C ASP A 151 16.53 -8.08 -13.97
N ARG A 152 15.43 -7.85 -13.25
CA ARG A 152 14.21 -8.68 -13.33
C ARG A 152 13.15 -8.09 -14.27
N CYS A 153 13.30 -6.85 -14.71
CA CYS A 153 12.35 -6.21 -15.61
C CYS A 153 12.63 -6.56 -17.08
N ALA A 154 11.82 -7.43 -17.68
CA ALA A 154 11.81 -7.67 -19.13
C ALA A 154 11.13 -6.50 -19.88
N TYR A 155 11.78 -5.33 -19.89
CA TYR A 155 11.27 -4.10 -20.48
C TYR A 155 11.85 -3.85 -21.87
N SER A 156 10.97 -3.62 -22.86
CA SER A 156 11.32 -3.39 -24.27
C SER A 156 10.70 -2.10 -24.83
N GLY A 157 10.10 -1.27 -23.97
CA GLY A 157 9.47 -0.02 -24.36
C GLY A 157 10.45 1.05 -24.86
N LYS A 158 9.91 2.10 -25.49
CA LYS A 158 10.67 3.14 -26.19
C LYS A 158 11.48 4.10 -25.30
N ARG A 159 11.21 4.14 -24.00
CA ARG A 159 11.84 5.09 -23.06
C ARG A 159 12.85 4.35 -22.19
N SER A 160 13.51 5.03 -21.26
CA SER A 160 14.33 4.30 -20.28
C SER A 160 13.43 3.49 -19.32
N LEU A 161 13.95 2.38 -18.80
CA LEU A 161 13.27 1.61 -17.74
C LEU A 161 12.92 2.49 -16.54
N ARG A 162 13.85 3.38 -16.14
CA ARG A 162 13.62 4.35 -15.08
C ARG A 162 12.38 5.22 -15.35
N ASP A 163 12.27 5.78 -16.56
CA ASP A 163 11.11 6.60 -16.93
C ASP A 163 9.82 5.78 -16.95
N PHE A 164 9.89 4.51 -17.38
CA PHE A 164 8.76 3.59 -17.33
C PHE A 164 8.28 3.37 -15.89
N GLN A 165 9.19 3.02 -14.98
CA GLN A 165 8.85 2.74 -13.57
C GLN A 165 8.30 3.96 -12.84
N ILE A 166 8.85 5.16 -13.12
CA ILE A 166 8.31 6.42 -12.61
C ILE A 166 6.86 6.63 -13.10
N ARG A 167 6.62 6.48 -14.40
CA ARG A 167 5.26 6.64 -14.96
C ARG A 167 4.30 5.57 -14.49
N PHE A 168 4.76 4.33 -14.37
CA PHE A 168 3.97 3.21 -13.85
C PHE A 168 3.48 3.52 -12.45
N THR A 169 4.38 3.97 -11.58
CA THR A 169 4.06 4.38 -10.21
C THR A 169 3.12 5.59 -10.17
N GLN A 170 3.34 6.59 -11.01
CA GLN A 170 2.43 7.74 -11.12
C GLN A 170 1.03 7.34 -11.60
N LYS A 171 0.93 6.42 -12.57
CA LYS A 171 -0.34 5.85 -13.04
C LYS A 171 -1.04 5.08 -11.92
N LEU A 172 -0.31 4.28 -11.16
CA LEU A 172 -0.83 3.55 -9.99
C LEU A 172 -1.38 4.52 -8.94
N VAL A 173 -0.60 5.54 -8.56
CA VAL A 173 -1.02 6.56 -7.61
C VAL A 173 -2.29 7.28 -8.09
N LYS A 174 -2.33 7.67 -9.36
CA LYS A 174 -3.49 8.29 -9.99
C LYS A 174 -4.72 7.39 -9.93
N LEU A 175 -4.57 6.11 -10.30
CA LEU A 175 -5.63 5.10 -10.25
C LEU A 175 -6.24 4.97 -8.85
N LEU A 176 -5.41 5.06 -7.80
CA LEU A 176 -5.83 4.94 -6.41
C LEU A 176 -6.45 6.22 -5.85
N GLN A 177 -5.90 7.39 -6.19
CA GLN A 177 -6.24 8.67 -5.58
C GLN A 177 -7.35 9.45 -6.29
N ASP A 178 -7.48 9.31 -7.61
CA ASP A 178 -8.41 10.13 -8.39
C ASP A 178 -9.85 9.92 -7.91
N PHE A 179 -10.54 11.03 -7.64
CA PHE A 179 -11.92 11.03 -7.24
C PHE A 179 -12.83 11.06 -8.46
N THR A 180 -13.62 10.01 -8.65
CA THR A 180 -14.64 9.89 -9.70
C THR A 180 -16.04 9.88 -9.09
N GLU A 181 -17.07 9.68 -9.90
CA GLU A 181 -18.43 9.42 -9.41
C GLU A 181 -18.50 8.17 -8.50
N ASP A 182 -17.56 7.23 -8.66
CA ASP A 182 -17.40 6.03 -7.83
C ASP A 182 -16.59 6.27 -6.55
N GLY A 183 -16.11 7.51 -6.34
CA GLY A 183 -15.24 7.88 -5.24
C GLY A 183 -13.77 7.66 -5.57
N TYR A 184 -12.99 7.20 -4.59
CA TYR A 184 -11.55 6.94 -4.72
C TYR A 184 -11.21 5.64 -4.00
N VAL A 185 -10.02 5.09 -4.23
CA VAL A 185 -9.56 3.86 -3.56
C VAL A 185 -8.86 4.22 -2.26
N PHE A 186 -7.66 4.83 -2.36
CA PHE A 186 -6.86 5.28 -1.22
C PHE A 186 -6.16 6.59 -1.51
N ARG A 187 -6.00 7.42 -0.48
CA ARG A 187 -4.97 8.46 -0.48
C ARG A 187 -3.63 7.77 -0.32
N THR A 188 -2.67 8.11 -1.18
CA THR A 188 -1.38 7.44 -1.25
C THR A 188 -0.29 8.43 -0.87
N ASP A 189 0.62 8.03 0.01
CA ASP A 189 1.76 8.83 0.44
C ASP A 189 3.07 8.12 0.08
N LEU A 190 3.92 8.79 -0.70
CA LEU A 190 5.24 8.30 -1.12
C LEU A 190 6.39 9.04 -0.45
N ARG A 191 6.13 9.86 0.58
CA ARG A 191 7.14 10.72 1.22
C ARG A 191 8.11 9.98 2.13
N LEU A 192 7.82 8.73 2.51
CA LEU A 192 8.75 7.90 3.29
C LEU A 192 9.88 7.27 2.46
N ARG A 193 9.88 7.47 1.14
CA ARG A 193 10.97 7.00 0.27
C ARG A 193 12.28 7.74 0.55
N PRO A 194 13.45 7.16 0.22
CA PRO A 194 14.76 7.82 0.35
C PRO A 194 14.75 9.24 -0.20
N ASP A 195 15.17 10.23 0.59
CA ASP A 195 15.23 11.66 0.20
C ASP A 195 14.13 12.10 -0.80
N PRO A 196 12.87 12.24 -0.35
CA PRO A 196 11.73 12.45 -1.23
C PRO A 196 11.77 13.78 -1.98
N ALA A 197 12.69 14.69 -1.63
CA ALA A 197 12.90 15.94 -2.36
C ALA A 197 13.83 15.74 -3.58
N ALA A 198 14.76 14.79 -3.50
CA ALA A 198 15.77 14.55 -4.54
C ALA A 198 15.50 13.29 -5.37
N THR A 199 14.69 12.35 -4.88
CA THR A 199 14.47 11.06 -5.55
C THR A 199 13.15 10.96 -6.29
N PRO A 200 13.12 10.21 -7.41
CA PRO A 200 11.89 9.88 -8.10
C PRO A 200 10.92 9.06 -7.21
N VAL A 201 9.65 9.02 -7.62
CA VAL A 201 8.61 8.25 -6.91
C VAL A 201 8.84 6.73 -6.92
N ALA A 202 9.68 6.23 -7.83
CA ALA A 202 10.15 4.84 -7.88
C ALA A 202 11.67 4.80 -8.04
N LEU A 203 12.34 4.01 -7.20
CA LEU A 203 13.79 3.91 -7.18
C LEU A 203 14.26 2.52 -7.59
N PRO A 204 15.39 2.41 -8.32
CA PRO A 204 16.05 1.12 -8.46
C PRO A 204 16.55 0.64 -7.10
N ILE A 205 16.49 -0.66 -6.84
CA ILE A 205 16.89 -1.27 -5.55
C ILE A 205 18.30 -0.86 -5.14
N GLU A 206 19.27 -0.91 -6.06
CA GLU A 206 20.68 -0.58 -5.79
C GLU A 206 20.87 0.86 -5.28
N ALA A 207 20.09 1.80 -5.81
CA ALA A 207 20.14 3.19 -5.38
C ALA A 207 19.53 3.37 -3.98
N ALA A 208 18.46 2.63 -3.66
CA ALA A 208 17.87 2.63 -2.33
C ALA A 208 18.81 1.97 -1.30
N GLU A 209 19.46 0.87 -1.66
CA GLU A 209 20.46 0.18 -0.83
C GLU A 209 21.62 1.12 -0.51
N THR A 210 22.24 1.69 -1.56
CA THR A 210 23.34 2.66 -1.42
C THR A 210 22.94 3.83 -0.52
N TYR A 211 21.72 4.34 -0.65
CA TYR A 211 21.21 5.42 0.20
C TYR A 211 21.18 5.04 1.68
N TYR A 212 20.54 3.90 2.00
CA TYR A 212 20.38 3.46 3.39
C TYR A 212 21.72 3.07 4.03
N GLU A 213 22.67 2.56 3.26
CA GLU A 213 24.01 2.23 3.75
C GLU A 213 24.87 3.47 4.02
N SER A 214 24.73 4.52 3.20
CA SER A 214 25.63 5.68 3.25
C SER A 214 25.10 6.83 4.09
N VAL A 215 23.86 7.26 3.86
CA VAL A 215 23.31 8.53 4.36
C VAL A 215 21.96 8.38 5.05
N GLY A 216 21.47 7.15 5.21
CA GLY A 216 20.19 6.85 5.85
C GLY A 216 20.07 7.45 7.26
N LYS A 217 18.97 8.15 7.51
CA LYS A 217 18.74 8.93 8.73
C LYS A 217 18.18 8.06 9.86
N GLY A 218 18.34 8.54 11.10
CA GLY A 218 17.84 7.85 12.30
C GLY A 218 16.32 7.61 12.29
N TRP A 219 15.53 8.57 11.80
CA TRP A 219 14.07 8.41 11.70
C TRP A 219 13.66 7.43 10.59
N GLU A 220 14.41 7.37 9.48
CA GLU A 220 14.16 6.42 8.40
C GLU A 220 14.37 5.00 8.89
N ARG A 221 15.40 4.78 9.72
CA ARG A 221 15.61 3.50 10.39
C ARG A 221 14.38 3.06 11.18
N ALA A 222 13.82 3.96 12.00
CA ALA A 222 12.63 3.67 12.79
C ALA A 222 11.41 3.38 11.89
N ALA A 223 11.25 4.12 10.78
CA ALA A 223 10.20 3.87 9.80
C ALA A 223 10.33 2.48 9.14
N MET A 224 11.55 2.06 8.79
CA MET A 224 11.83 0.79 8.13
C MET A 224 11.58 -0.44 9.02
N ILE A 225 11.44 -0.29 10.34
CA ILE A 225 11.05 -1.39 11.25
C ILE A 225 9.68 -1.96 10.85
N LYS A 226 8.77 -1.11 10.37
CA LYS A 226 7.43 -1.51 9.94
C LYS A 226 7.37 -1.85 8.44
N ALA A 227 8.45 -1.71 7.68
CA ALA A 227 8.45 -1.94 6.24
C ALA A 227 8.15 -3.41 5.93
N ARG A 228 7.23 -3.65 5.00
CA ARG A 228 6.89 -5.00 4.53
C ARG A 228 6.61 -4.98 3.02
N PRO A 229 7.10 -5.93 2.22
CA PRO A 229 6.69 -6.06 0.82
C PRO A 229 5.21 -6.49 0.81
N ILE A 230 4.35 -5.70 0.17
CA ILE A 230 2.91 -5.95 0.19
C ILE A 230 2.33 -6.28 -1.19
N ALA A 231 2.90 -5.75 -2.27
CA ALA A 231 2.34 -5.93 -3.61
C ALA A 231 3.43 -5.84 -4.69
N GLY A 232 3.21 -6.52 -5.82
CA GLY A 232 4.20 -6.67 -6.89
C GLY A 232 5.12 -7.87 -6.66
N ASP A 233 6.36 -7.78 -7.12
CA ASP A 233 7.36 -8.84 -6.99
C ASP A 233 7.89 -8.91 -5.55
N ILE A 234 7.20 -9.70 -4.72
CA ILE A 234 7.48 -9.82 -3.28
C ILE A 234 8.92 -10.28 -3.01
N ALA A 235 9.50 -11.09 -3.89
CA ALA A 235 10.87 -11.57 -3.73
C ALA A 235 11.90 -10.43 -3.81
N VAL A 236 11.69 -9.43 -4.70
CA VAL A 236 12.55 -8.22 -4.75
C VAL A 236 12.51 -7.48 -3.43
N GLY A 237 11.31 -7.23 -2.89
CA GLY A 237 11.17 -6.49 -1.64
C GLY A 237 11.75 -7.24 -0.43
N GLN A 238 11.64 -8.57 -0.40
CA GLN A 238 12.24 -9.39 0.64
C GLN A 238 13.77 -9.37 0.58
N ALA A 239 14.35 -9.51 -0.61
CA ALA A 239 15.79 -9.44 -0.82
C ALA A 239 16.34 -8.08 -0.38
N PHE A 240 15.68 -6.99 -0.79
CA PHE A 240 16.03 -5.63 -0.39
C PHE A 240 16.01 -5.45 1.14
N LEU A 241 14.93 -5.84 1.83
CA LEU A 241 14.83 -5.71 3.28
C LEU A 241 15.85 -6.57 4.03
N GLN A 242 16.21 -7.73 3.46
CA GLN A 242 17.28 -8.56 4.00
C GLN A 242 18.65 -7.87 3.85
N HIS A 243 18.89 -7.23 2.71
CA HIS A 243 20.13 -6.50 2.44
C HIS A 243 20.31 -5.33 3.41
N ILE A 244 19.29 -4.47 3.57
CA ILE A 244 19.37 -3.30 4.47
C ILE A 244 19.15 -3.64 5.95
N ARG A 245 19.05 -4.92 6.31
CA ARG A 245 18.87 -5.35 7.70
C ARG A 245 19.91 -4.75 8.66
N PRO A 246 21.22 -4.60 8.32
CA PRO A 246 22.20 -3.94 9.18
C PRO A 246 21.92 -2.45 9.40
N PHE A 247 21.31 -1.77 8.43
CA PHE A 247 20.86 -0.39 8.60
C PHE A 247 19.70 -0.32 9.61
N ILE A 248 18.72 -1.23 9.51
CA ILE A 248 17.55 -1.28 10.40
C ILE A 248 17.96 -1.68 11.83
N TRP A 249 18.71 -2.78 11.92
CA TRP A 249 19.10 -3.44 13.17
C TRP A 249 20.62 -3.36 13.33
N ARG A 250 21.08 -2.24 13.88
CA ARG A 250 22.51 -2.03 14.16
C ARG A 250 23.06 -3.11 15.08
N LYS A 251 24.30 -3.55 14.83
CA LYS A 251 25.02 -4.50 15.69
C LYS A 251 25.38 -3.92 17.06
N SER A 252 25.57 -2.59 17.14
CA SER A 252 25.91 -1.87 18.37
C SER A 252 25.07 -0.61 18.52
N LEU A 253 24.68 -0.31 19.75
CA LEU A 253 24.03 0.93 20.17
C LEU A 253 25.07 1.79 20.90
N ASP A 254 25.63 2.77 20.20
CA ASP A 254 26.52 3.77 20.79
C ASP A 254 25.72 4.97 21.34
N PHE A 255 26.40 5.86 22.07
CA PHE A 255 25.76 7.05 22.64
C PHE A 255 25.15 7.97 21.58
N ALA A 256 25.72 8.03 20.37
CA ALA A 256 25.17 8.80 19.27
C ALA A 256 23.82 8.24 18.80
N ALA A 257 23.71 6.92 18.65
CA ALA A 257 22.46 6.25 18.30
C ALA A 257 21.35 6.48 19.33
N ILE A 258 21.69 6.44 20.62
CA ILE A 258 20.74 6.70 21.71
C ILE A 258 20.27 8.17 21.66
N HIS A 259 21.20 9.09 21.42
CA HIS A 259 20.87 10.51 21.29
C HIS A 259 19.97 10.80 20.08
N ASP A 260 20.22 10.16 18.93
CA ASP A 260 19.37 10.27 17.74
C ASP A 260 17.93 9.82 18.00
N VAL A 261 17.76 8.70 18.71
CA VAL A 261 16.42 8.20 19.08
C VAL A 261 15.72 9.18 20.02
N ASN A 262 16.43 9.69 21.04
CA ASN A 262 15.86 10.66 21.97
C ASN A 262 15.47 11.97 21.29
N ASN A 263 16.28 12.46 20.35
CA ASN A 263 15.97 13.65 19.57
C ASN A 263 14.72 13.44 18.70
N MET A 264 14.62 12.28 18.05
CA MET A 264 13.43 11.92 17.28
C MET A 264 12.16 11.88 18.14
N ILE A 265 12.22 11.25 19.33
CA ILE A 265 11.10 11.23 20.28
C ILE A 265 10.73 12.66 20.73
N GLY A 266 11.73 13.49 21.02
CA GLY A 266 11.54 14.90 21.38
C GLY A 266 10.81 15.70 20.30
N LEU A 267 11.19 15.53 19.03
CA LEU A 267 10.54 16.18 17.89
C LEU A 267 9.07 15.73 17.72
N ILE A 268 8.80 14.44 17.88
CA ILE A 268 7.42 13.90 17.85
C ILE A 268 6.59 14.56 18.95
N HIS A 269 7.12 14.66 20.17
CA HIS A 269 6.41 15.25 21.31
C HIS A 269 6.14 16.75 21.10
N SER A 270 7.09 17.50 20.53
CA SER A 270 6.90 18.92 20.24
C SER A 270 5.88 19.19 19.13
N HIS A 271 5.76 18.28 18.15
CA HIS A 271 4.82 18.44 17.03
C HIS A 271 3.43 17.88 17.32
N HIS A 272 3.29 16.90 18.21
CA HIS A 272 2.00 16.31 18.57
C HIS A 272 1.31 16.94 19.79
N GLY A 273 1.88 18.00 20.38
CA GLY A 273 1.19 18.81 21.40
C GLY A 273 0.66 17.97 22.57
N HIS A 274 1.51 17.13 23.17
CA HIS A 274 1.20 16.67 24.53
C HIS A 274 1.62 17.79 25.49
N ASP A 275 0.63 18.45 26.10
CA ASP A 275 0.83 19.26 27.29
C ASP A 275 1.72 18.50 28.26
N ALA A 276 2.75 19.20 28.75
CA ALA A 276 3.77 18.65 29.63
C ALA A 276 3.15 17.80 30.74
N ILE A 277 3.48 16.50 30.78
CA ILE A 277 3.30 15.71 31.99
C ILE A 277 4.30 16.25 33.01
N ARG A 278 3.85 17.22 33.81
CA ARG A 278 4.56 17.64 35.02
C ARG A 278 4.44 16.50 36.02
N ILE A 279 5.55 15.83 36.29
CA ILE A 279 5.67 14.98 37.47
C ILE A 279 5.78 15.95 38.67
N ALA A 280 4.77 15.91 39.54
CA ALA A 280 4.82 16.48 40.88
C ALA A 280 5.24 15.40 41.88
#